data_AF-A0A9X2ENG7-F1
#
_entry.id   AF-A0A9X2ENG7-F1
#
_cell.length_a   1.000
_cell.length_b   1.000
_cell.length_c   1.000
_cell.angle_alpha   90.00
_cell.angle_beta   90.00
_cell.angle_gamma   90.00
#
_symmetry.space_group_name_H-M   'P 1'
#
loop_
_entity.id
_entity.type
_entity.pdbx_description
1 polymer ?
#
loop_
_entity_poly.entity_id
_entity_poly.type
_entity_poly.pdbx_seq_one_letter_code
_entity_poly.pdbx_strand_id
1 'polypeptide(L)'
;MLTSAIAKVDHPKIDVLMDAQELQGWEPRAAWDDFKLGLEHGRQFNKIAVLSDKRWMKVAGKVGSWFIGGDYRTFDTKSTALAWLAEED
;
A
#
# COMPACT_ATOMS: atom_id res chain seq x y z
N MET A 1 -8.81 16.80 -13.12
CA MET A 1 -8.92 17.60 -11.89
C MET A 1 -8.04 17.05 -10.78
N LEU A 2 -8.05 15.74 -10.47
CA LEU A 2 -7.13 15.14 -9.48
C LEU A 2 -5.64 15.29 -9.83
N THR A 3 -5.30 15.09 -11.10
CA THR A 3 -3.91 15.10 -11.61
C THR A 3 -3.18 16.43 -11.37
N SER A 4 -3.90 17.55 -11.40
CA SER A 4 -3.32 18.88 -11.20
C SER A 4 -3.08 19.24 -9.73
N ALA A 5 -3.78 18.59 -8.80
CA ALA A 5 -3.60 18.80 -7.37
C ALA A 5 -2.35 18.06 -6.86
N ILE A 6 -2.09 16.86 -7.40
CA ILE A 6 -0.94 16.03 -7.05
C ILE A 6 0.37 16.62 -7.62
N ALA A 7 0.32 17.24 -8.80
CA ALA A 7 1.50 17.81 -9.47
C ALA A 7 2.12 19.06 -8.78
N LYS A 8 1.44 19.69 -7.82
CA LYS A 8 1.92 20.88 -7.10
C LYS A 8 2.58 20.59 -5.75
N VAL A 9 2.58 19.33 -5.31
CA VAL A 9 3.20 18.93 -4.06
C VAL A 9 4.52 18.26 -4.42
N ASP A 10 5.64 18.84 -3.96
CA ASP A 10 6.99 18.35 -4.31
C ASP A 10 7.22 16.91 -3.83
N HIS A 11 6.52 16.47 -2.78
CA HIS A 11 6.56 15.13 -2.20
C HIS A 11 5.24 14.79 -1.47
N PRO A 12 4.12 14.48 -2.15
CA PRO A 12 2.90 14.03 -1.48
C PRO A 12 3.21 12.74 -0.71
N LYS A 13 2.98 12.77 0.60
CA LYS A 13 2.96 11.55 1.42
C LYS A 13 1.64 10.84 1.14
N ILE A 14 1.71 9.72 0.45
CA ILE A 14 0.52 8.93 0.11
C ILE A 14 0.46 7.74 1.06
N ASP A 15 -0.64 7.67 1.81
CA ASP A 15 -0.98 6.56 2.68
C ASP A 15 -2.06 5.71 2.02
N VAL A 16 -1.87 4.38 2.00
CA VAL A 16 -2.75 3.44 1.28
C VAL A 16 -3.29 2.38 2.21
N LEU A 17 -4.60 2.17 2.16
CA LEU A 17 -5.26 1.00 2.71
C LEU A 17 -5.67 0.06 1.56
N MET A 18 -5.12 -1.15 1.56
CA MET A 18 -5.50 -2.21 0.63
C MET A 18 -6.29 -3.29 1.37
N ASP A 19 -7.52 -3.53 0.93
CA ASP A 19 -8.30 -4.68 1.42
C ASP A 19 -8.04 -5.89 0.53
N ALA A 20 -7.36 -6.89 1.08
CA ALA A 20 -6.98 -8.11 0.38
C ALA A 20 -7.64 -9.35 1.00
N GLN A 21 -8.65 -9.19 1.88
CA GLN A 21 -9.32 -10.29 2.55
C GLN A 21 -10.12 -11.16 1.55
N GLU A 22 -10.71 -10.54 0.53
CA GLU A 22 -11.49 -11.25 -0.49
C GLU A 22 -10.66 -11.78 -1.67
N LEU A 23 -9.39 -11.36 -1.79
CA LEU A 23 -8.58 -11.73 -2.94
C LEU A 23 -8.15 -13.21 -2.85
N GLN A 24 -8.40 -13.98 -3.91
CA GLN A 24 -8.09 -15.41 -3.98
C GLN A 24 -6.98 -15.69 -5.00
N GLY A 25 -6.15 -16.71 -4.74
CA GLY A 25 -5.19 -17.19 -5.73
C GLY A 25 -4.11 -16.18 -6.17
N TRP A 26 -3.94 -16.02 -7.49
CA TRP A 26 -2.89 -15.21 -8.13
C TRP A 26 -3.26 -13.72 -8.31
N GLU A 27 -4.51 -13.35 -8.07
CA GLU A 27 -5.01 -11.97 -8.25
C GLU A 27 -4.23 -10.92 -7.43
N PRO A 28 -3.84 -11.16 -6.16
CA PRO A 28 -3.08 -10.16 -5.40
C PRO A 28 -1.69 -9.89 -5.98
N ARG A 29 -1.05 -10.87 -6.62
CA ARG A 29 0.26 -10.66 -7.23
C ARG A 29 0.15 -9.81 -8.48
N ALA A 30 -0.85 -10.07 -9.30
CA ALA A 30 -1.13 -9.25 -10.48
C ALA A 30 -1.50 -7.81 -10.09
N ALA A 31 -2.42 -7.64 -9.15
CA ALA A 31 -2.78 -6.33 -8.61
C ALA A 31 -1.57 -5.59 -8.01
N TRP A 32 -0.66 -6.33 -7.37
CA TRP A 32 0.58 -5.79 -6.82
C TRP A 32 1.60 -5.36 -7.89
N ASP A 33 1.74 -6.13 -8.97
CA ASP A 33 2.64 -5.81 -10.07
C ASP A 33 2.11 -4.60 -10.88
N ASP A 34 0.80 -4.54 -11.14
CA ASP A 34 0.15 -3.38 -11.75
C ASP A 34 0.30 -2.13 -10.87
N PHE A 35 0.13 -2.29 -9.55
CA PHE A 35 0.37 -1.24 -8.58
C PHE A 35 1.83 -0.76 -8.68
N LYS A 36 2.82 -1.63 -8.49
CA LYS A 36 4.25 -1.30 -8.59
C LYS A 36 4.62 -0.54 -9.87
N LEU A 37 4.15 -1.01 -11.03
CA LEU A 37 4.43 -0.37 -12.33
C LEU A 37 3.87 1.07 -12.40
N GLY A 38 2.66 1.27 -11.86
CA GLY A 38 2.06 2.59 -11.73
C GLY A 38 2.84 3.52 -10.79
N LEU A 39 3.55 2.95 -9.80
CA LEU A 39 4.27 3.71 -8.77
C LEU A 39 5.75 3.94 -9.07
N GLU A 40 6.40 3.08 -9.86
CA GLU A 40 7.77 3.32 -10.34
C GLU A 40 7.89 4.64 -11.12
N HIS A 41 6.78 5.13 -11.67
CA HIS A 41 6.69 6.42 -12.36
C HIS A 41 6.34 7.61 -11.43
N GLY A 42 6.12 7.38 -10.12
CA GLY A 42 5.73 8.39 -9.14
C GLY A 42 5.98 7.93 -7.69
N ARG A 43 7.25 7.86 -7.28
CA ARG A 43 7.68 7.42 -5.93
C ARG A 43 7.23 8.39 -4.84
N GLN A 44 6.23 8.03 -4.03
CA GLN A 44 5.70 8.91 -2.97
C GLN A 44 4.89 8.21 -1.83
N PHE A 45 5.04 6.90 -1.59
CA PHE A 45 4.29 6.24 -0.50
C PHE A 45 5.01 6.37 0.84
N ASN A 46 4.24 6.77 1.85
CA ASN A 46 4.71 6.87 3.22
C ASN A 46 4.32 5.61 4.00
N LYS A 47 3.02 5.26 4.05
CA LYS A 47 2.53 4.06 4.74
C LYS A 47 1.56 3.23 3.89
N ILE A 48 1.69 1.91 3.93
CA ILE A 48 0.82 0.94 3.24
C ILE A 48 0.30 -0.06 4.26
N ALA A 49 -1.01 -0.02 4.51
CA ALA A 49 -1.72 -0.96 5.36
C ALA A 49 -2.49 -1.96 4.52
N VAL A 50 -2.28 -3.25 4.77
CA VAL A 50 -2.97 -4.33 4.04
C VAL A 50 -3.82 -5.16 4.99
N LEU A 51 -5.11 -5.31 4.68
CA LEU A 51 -6.02 -6.20 5.39
C LEU A 51 -5.96 -7.59 4.77
N SER A 52 -5.52 -8.58 5.55
CA SER A 52 -5.34 -9.94 5.05
C SER A 52 -5.23 -10.95 6.17
N ASP A 53 -5.99 -12.05 6.06
CA ASP A 53 -5.88 -13.24 6.91
C ASP A 53 -4.78 -14.23 6.44
N LYS A 54 -4.23 -14.04 5.23
CA LYS A 54 -3.31 -15.00 4.61
C LYS A 54 -1.84 -14.74 4.95
N ARG A 55 -1.15 -15.78 5.46
CA ARG A 55 0.29 -15.73 5.81
C ARG A 55 1.21 -15.36 4.65
N TRP A 56 0.91 -15.78 3.42
CA TRP A 56 1.76 -15.49 2.27
C TRP A 56 1.76 -14.00 1.88
N MET A 57 0.68 -13.28 2.20
CA MET A 57 0.54 -11.83 2.03
C MET A 57 1.50 -11.06 2.95
N LYS A 58 1.74 -11.58 4.16
CA LYS A 58 2.74 -11.01 5.09
C LYS A 58 4.15 -11.07 4.53
N VAL A 59 4.48 -12.14 3.81
CA VAL A 59 5.80 -12.34 3.18
C VAL A 59 5.93 -11.48 1.92
N ALA A 60 4.93 -11.51 1.03
CA ALA A 60 4.91 -10.71 -0.20
C ALA A 60 4.98 -9.20 0.09
N GLY A 61 4.26 -8.76 1.11
CA GLY A 61 4.25 -7.39 1.57
C GLY A 61 5.59 -6.87 2.08
N LYS A 62 6.31 -7.67 2.88
CA LYS A 62 7.65 -7.35 3.35
C LYS A 62 8.67 -7.21 2.22
N VAL A 63 8.57 -8.04 1.19
CA VAL A 63 9.43 -7.95 0.01
C VAL A 63 9.05 -6.73 -0.83
N GLY A 64 7.75 -6.46 -0.96
CA GLY A 64 7.21 -5.35 -1.72
C GLY A 64 7.51 -3.97 -1.11
N SER A 65 7.52 -3.84 0.21
CA SER A 65 7.77 -2.57 0.90
C SER A 65 9.17 -2.01 0.63
N TRP A 66 10.17 -2.87 0.47
CA TRP A 66 11.52 -2.48 0.06
C TRP A 66 11.57 -1.81 -1.32
N PHE A 67 10.66 -2.15 -2.23
CA PHE A 67 10.63 -1.55 -3.57
C PHE A 67 9.88 -0.22 -3.61
N ILE A 68 8.91 -0.01 -2.72
CA ILE A 68 8.04 1.17 -2.74
C ILE A 68 8.60 2.32 -1.88
N GLY A 69 9.54 2.02 -0.97
CA GLY A 69 10.25 3.03 -0.17
C GLY A 69 9.46 3.58 1.02
N GLY A 70 8.31 2.99 1.34
CA GLY A 70 7.45 3.33 2.47
C GLY A 70 7.27 2.17 3.45
N ASP A 71 6.70 2.47 4.60
CA ASP A 71 6.41 1.49 5.64
C ASP A 71 5.23 0.60 5.24
N TYR A 72 5.33 -0.68 5.55
CA TYR A 72 4.30 -1.68 5.22
C TYR A 72 3.91 -2.49 6.44
N ARG A 73 2.61 -2.59 6.70
CA ARG A 73 2.07 -3.44 7.77
C ARG A 73 0.81 -4.18 7.32
N THR A 74 0.68 -5.43 7.76
CA THR A 74 -0.54 -6.21 7.60
C THR A 74 -1.37 -6.16 8.87
N PHE A 75 -2.68 -6.05 8.71
CA PHE A 75 -3.64 -5.99 9.80
C PHE A 75 -4.76 -7.01 9.59
N ASP A 76 -5.34 -7.48 10.68
CA ASP A 76 -6.49 -8.38 10.64
C ASP A 76 -7.83 -7.62 10.62
N THR A 77 -7.82 -6.33 11.02
CA THR A 77 -9.02 -5.50 11.10
C THR A 77 -8.82 -4.10 10.52
N LYS A 78 -9.82 -3.61 9.80
CA LYS A 78 -9.80 -2.29 9.16
C LYS A 78 -9.53 -1.14 10.15
N SER A 79 -10.09 -1.22 11.35
CA SER A 79 -9.92 -0.18 12.37
C SER A 79 -8.47 -0.01 12.80
N THR A 80 -7.74 -1.12 12.98
CA THR A 80 -6.32 -1.07 13.38
C THR A 80 -5.43 -0.59 12.24
N ALA A 81 -5.74 -0.96 11.00
CA ALA A 81 -5.05 -0.48 9.81
C ALA A 81 -5.19 1.04 9.65
N LEU A 82 -6.43 1.55 9.76
CA LEU A 82 -6.72 2.99 9.65
C LEU A 82 -6.08 3.78 10.79
N ALA A 83 -6.11 3.26 12.02
CA ALA A 83 -5.45 3.91 13.15
C ALA A 83 -3.95 4.10 12.89
N TRP A 84 -3.28 3.08 12.38
CA TRP A 84 -1.85 3.16 12.06
C TRP A 84 -1.54 4.09 10.88
N LEU A 85 -2.39 4.13 9.85
CA LEU A 85 -2.24 5.09 8.75
C LEU A 85 -2.46 6.54 9.21
N ALA A 86 -3.30 6.75 10.22
CA ALA A 86 -3.59 8.07 10.78
C ALA A 86 -2.54 8.54 11.82
N GLU A 87 -1.61 7.67 12.24
CA GLU A 87 -0.47 8.09 13.05
C GLU A 87 0.44 8.97 12.18
N GLU A 88 0.56 10.25 12.52
CA GLU A 88 1.61 11.11 11.97
C GLU A 88 2.95 10.73 12.62
N ASP A 89 4.03 10.67 11.83
CA ASP A 89 5.41 10.52 12.33
C ASP A 89 5.94 11.82 12.94
#